data_AF-A0A9J5X6F7-F1
#
_entry.id   AF-A0A9J5X6F7-F1
#
_cell.length_a   1.000
_cell.length_b   1.000
_cell.length_c   1.000
_cell.angle_alpha   90.00
_cell.angle_beta   90.00
_cell.angle_gamma   90.00
#
_symmetry.space_group_name_H-M   'P 1'
#
loop_
_entity.id
_entity.type
_entity.pdbx_description
1 polymer ?
#
loop_
_entity_poly.entity_id
_entity_poly.type
_entity_poly.pdbx_seq_one_letter_code
_entity_poly.pdbx_strand_id
1 'polypeptide(L)'
;MAQLPEGITELLHHEQLPVPLIKCHNVVILTATNVAELDLQWHCLIDSLKSNGDLVLMAPFVSKCLTTTLSDVEVAQPLSKLCLQFPDIYIGGYRGSRKGPLMIRFEGKDLSRIEAASQSLCQNFQPGAFSETE
;
A
#
# COMPACT_ATOMS: atom_id res chain seq x y z
N MET A 1 -12.68 23.44 -32.27
CA MET A 1 -12.11 22.64 -31.18
C MET A 1 -11.56 23.61 -30.15
N ALA A 2 -11.98 23.53 -28.89
CA ALA A 2 -11.42 24.39 -27.85
C ALA A 2 -9.95 24.04 -27.65
N GLN A 3 -9.07 25.04 -27.60
CA GLN A 3 -7.67 24.83 -27.28
C GLN A 3 -7.55 24.56 -25.77
N LEU A 4 -6.78 23.54 -25.41
CA LEU A 4 -6.44 23.30 -24.00
C LEU A 4 -5.48 24.40 -23.53
N PRO A 5 -5.59 24.83 -22.25
CA PRO A 5 -4.59 25.70 -21.65
C PRO A 5 -3.18 25.15 -21.81
N GLU A 6 -2.20 26.06 -21.90
CA GLU A 6 -0.79 25.70 -22.03
C GLU A 6 -0.36 24.74 -20.91
N GLY A 7 0.28 23.63 -21.29
CA GLY A 7 0.73 22.58 -20.37
C GLY A 7 -0.24 21.41 -20.18
N ILE A 8 -1.53 21.55 -20.50
CA ILE A 8 -2.49 20.45 -20.46
C ILE A 8 -2.41 19.67 -21.77
N THR A 9 -2.07 18.39 -21.68
CA THR A 9 -1.96 17.51 -22.85
C THR A 9 -3.24 16.74 -23.12
N GLU A 10 -3.98 16.37 -22.08
CA GLU A 10 -5.15 15.49 -22.21
C GLU A 10 -6.14 15.72 -21.05
N LEU A 11 -7.43 15.58 -21.35
CA LEU A 11 -8.51 15.55 -20.36
C LEU A 11 -9.08 14.13 -20.31
N LEU A 12 -8.85 13.43 -19.21
CA LEU A 12 -9.28 12.05 -19.01
C LEU A 12 -10.72 12.05 -18.47
N HIS A 13 -11.67 11.68 -19.33
CA HIS A 13 -13.08 11.65 -18.99
C HIS A 13 -13.46 10.30 -18.38
N HIS A 14 -14.30 10.33 -17.35
CA HIS A 14 -14.85 9.12 -16.74
C HIS A 14 -16.29 9.40 -16.29
N GLU A 15 -17.20 8.45 -16.51
CA GLU A 15 -18.65 8.64 -16.28
C GLU A 15 -19.00 8.94 -14.82
N GLN A 16 -18.18 8.44 -13.89
CA GLN A 16 -18.37 8.64 -12.46
C GLN A 16 -17.83 9.99 -11.96
N LEU A 17 -17.10 10.73 -12.78
CA LEU A 17 -16.51 12.01 -12.40
C LEU A 17 -17.30 13.17 -13.01
N PRO A 18 -17.65 14.20 -12.22
CA PRO A 18 -18.36 15.37 -12.73
C PRO A 18 -17.48 16.27 -13.61
N VAL A 19 -16.16 16.15 -13.47
CA VAL A 19 -15.14 16.87 -14.25
C VAL A 19 -14.04 15.90 -14.66
N PRO A 20 -13.42 16.08 -15.84
CA PRO A 20 -12.33 15.22 -16.28
C PRO A 20 -11.08 15.42 -15.42
N LEU A 21 -10.27 14.37 -15.29
CA LEU A 21 -8.94 14.49 -14.71
C LEU A 21 -8.02 15.20 -15.72
N ILE A 22 -7.12 16.04 -15.20
CA ILE A 22 -6.19 16.80 -16.02
C ILE A 22 -4.88 16.03 -16.11
N LYS A 23 -4.43 15.75 -17.34
CA LYS A 23 -3.12 15.14 -17.60
C LYS A 23 -2.23 16.13 -18.34
N CYS A 24 -1.02 16.28 -17.81
CA CYS A 24 0.05 17.13 -18.31
C CYS A 24 1.28 16.23 -18.56
N HIS A 25 1.37 15.64 -19.76
CA HIS A 25 2.31 14.58 -20.09
C HIS A 25 2.23 13.39 -19.11
N ASN A 26 3.23 13.25 -18.23
CA ASN A 26 3.34 12.16 -17.26
C ASN A 26 2.79 12.54 -15.88
N VAL A 27 2.21 13.74 -15.74
CA VAL A 27 1.59 14.22 -14.50
C VAL A 27 0.09 14.14 -14.64
N VAL A 28 -0.57 13.50 -13.69
CA VAL A 28 -2.03 13.51 -13.56
C VAL A 28 -2.41 14.27 -12.29
N ILE A 29 -3.33 15.22 -12.42
CA ILE A 29 -3.79 16.06 -11.31
C ILE A 29 -5.11 15.50 -10.78
N LEU A 30 -5.13 15.14 -9.50
CA LEU A 30 -6.33 14.75 -8.76
C LEU A 30 -6.74 15.92 -7.88
N THR A 31 -7.85 16.58 -8.22
CA THR A 31 -8.35 17.76 -7.50
C THR A 31 -9.40 17.35 -6.46
N ALA A 32 -9.02 16.44 -5.56
CA ALA A 32 -9.89 15.99 -4.48
C ALA A 32 -9.80 16.91 -3.26
N THR A 33 -10.93 17.16 -2.60
CA THR A 33 -11.01 17.94 -1.36
C THR A 33 -11.10 17.08 -0.10
N ASN A 34 -11.38 15.78 -0.27
CA ASN A 34 -11.47 14.80 0.80
C ASN A 34 -11.02 13.40 0.32
N VAL A 35 -10.88 12.47 1.26
CA VAL A 35 -10.38 11.12 0.98
C VAL A 35 -11.30 10.33 0.05
N ALA A 36 -12.63 10.44 0.23
CA ALA A 36 -13.58 9.71 -0.61
C ALA A 36 -13.52 10.19 -2.07
N GLU A 37 -13.39 11.49 -2.30
CA GLU A 37 -13.17 12.07 -3.63
C GLU A 37 -11.84 11.60 -4.23
N LEU A 38 -10.77 11.56 -3.43
CA LEU A 38 -9.46 11.12 -3.88
C LEU A 38 -9.51 9.64 -4.29
N ASP A 39 -10.11 8.79 -3.47
CA ASP A 39 -10.29 7.37 -3.75
C ASP A 39 -11.07 7.18 -5.04
N LEU A 40 -12.20 7.87 -5.22
CA LEU A 40 -12.99 7.79 -6.45
C LEU A 40 -12.17 8.21 -7.68
N GLN A 41 -11.49 9.35 -7.62
CA GLN A 41 -10.68 9.86 -8.72
C GLN A 41 -9.50 8.91 -9.05
N TRP A 42 -8.86 8.33 -8.04
CA TRP A 42 -7.81 7.34 -8.21
C TRP A 42 -8.31 6.07 -8.90
N HIS A 43 -9.46 5.53 -8.46
CA HIS A 43 -10.06 4.36 -9.09
C HIS A 43 -10.41 4.63 -10.56
N CYS A 44 -11.04 5.78 -10.85
CA CYS A 44 -11.36 6.19 -12.22
C CYS A 44 -10.11 6.30 -13.10
N LEU A 45 -9.02 6.88 -12.58
CA LEU A 45 -7.75 6.97 -13.30
C LEU A 45 -7.20 5.58 -13.66
N ILE A 46 -7.17 4.68 -12.68
CA ILE A 46 -6.67 3.31 -12.87
C ILE A 46 -7.52 2.55 -13.89
N ASP A 47 -8.84 2.71 -13.87
CA ASP A 47 -9.74 2.08 -14.85
C ASP A 47 -9.58 2.65 -16.27
N SER A 48 -9.44 3.97 -16.42
CA SER A 48 -9.17 4.60 -17.73
C SER A 48 -7.81 4.17 -18.31
N LEU A 49 -6.78 4.06 -17.47
CA LEU A 49 -5.46 3.63 -17.93
C LEU A 49 -5.43 2.14 -18.28
N LYS A 50 -6.25 1.30 -17.62
CA LYS A 50 -6.46 -0.10 -18.02
C LYS A 50 -7.13 -0.19 -19.39
N SER A 51 -8.20 0.58 -19.63
CA SER A 51 -8.95 0.52 -20.90
C SER A 51 -8.10 0.97 -22.09
N ASN A 52 -7.19 1.92 -21.86
CA ASN A 52 -6.34 2.48 -22.91
C ASN A 52 -5.07 1.64 -23.17
N GLY A 53 -4.77 0.66 -22.31
CA GLY A 53 -3.56 -0.16 -22.40
C GLY A 53 -2.26 0.55 -21.98
N ASP A 54 -2.37 1.76 -21.42
CA ASP A 54 -1.23 2.59 -20.99
C ASP A 54 -0.60 2.11 -19.67
N LEU A 55 -1.30 1.30 -18.89
CA LEU A 55 -0.79 0.69 -17.66
C LEU A 55 -0.75 -0.84 -17.76
N VAL A 56 0.44 -1.41 -17.61
CA VAL A 56 0.61 -2.82 -17.28
C VAL A 56 0.45 -2.99 -15.79
N LEU A 57 -0.72 -3.46 -15.36
CA LEU A 57 -0.93 -3.81 -13.96
C LEU A 57 -0.14 -5.05 -13.60
N MET A 58 0.84 -4.88 -12.72
CA MET A 58 1.44 -5.99 -12.01
C MET A 58 0.44 -6.57 -11.01
N ALA A 59 0.64 -7.84 -10.63
CA ALA A 59 -0.09 -8.44 -9.52
C ALA A 59 0.04 -7.55 -8.28
N PRO A 60 -1.06 -7.34 -7.53
CA PRO A 60 -1.06 -6.47 -6.36
C PRO A 60 -0.10 -7.04 -5.30
N PHE A 61 0.47 -6.13 -4.52
CA PHE A 61 1.12 -6.54 -3.28
C PHE A 61 0.04 -7.03 -2.31
N VAL A 62 0.34 -8.11 -1.61
CA VAL A 62 -0.45 -8.62 -0.51
C VAL A 62 0.20 -8.17 0.79
N SER A 63 -0.62 -7.84 1.79
CA SER A 63 -0.16 -7.38 3.09
C SER A 63 -0.72 -8.23 4.22
N LYS A 64 0.10 -8.52 5.23
CA LYS A 64 -0.31 -9.16 6.48
C LYS A 64 0.16 -8.28 7.65
N CYS A 65 -0.67 -8.15 8.68
CA CYS A 65 -0.37 -7.31 9.84
C CYS A 65 -0.51 -8.12 11.13
N LEU A 66 0.52 -8.06 11.98
CA LEU A 66 0.50 -8.65 13.31
C LEU A 66 0.53 -7.53 14.36
N THR A 67 -0.17 -7.72 15.47
CA THR A 67 -0.09 -6.87 16.67
C THR A 67 0.60 -7.60 17.79
N THR A 68 1.33 -6.85 18.62
CA THR A 68 1.92 -7.38 19.85
C THR A 68 1.95 -6.32 20.96
N THR A 69 1.94 -6.79 22.21
CA THR A 69 2.17 -5.98 23.40
C THR A 69 3.65 -5.90 23.79
N LEU A 70 4.53 -6.63 23.08
CA LEU A 70 5.98 -6.56 23.26
C LEU A 70 6.51 -5.15 23.00
N SER A 71 7.64 -4.82 23.63
CA SER A 71 8.31 -3.54 23.40
C SER A 71 9.04 -3.51 22.06
N ASP A 72 9.29 -2.30 21.55
CA ASP A 72 10.01 -2.10 20.29
C ASP A 72 11.43 -2.68 20.37
N VAL A 73 12.06 -2.64 21.55
CA VAL A 73 13.41 -3.15 21.80
C VAL A 73 13.45 -4.68 21.74
N GLU A 74 12.46 -5.36 22.30
CA GLU A 74 12.37 -6.83 22.27
C GLU A 74 12.20 -7.36 20.83
N VAL A 75 11.47 -6.61 20.00
CA VAL A 75 11.12 -7.01 18.64
C VAL A 75 12.17 -6.59 17.60
N ALA A 76 12.97 -5.55 17.88
CA ALA A 76 13.94 -4.99 16.94
C ALA A 76 14.95 -6.01 16.42
N GLN A 77 15.57 -6.81 17.31
CA GLN A 77 16.61 -7.75 16.88
C GLN A 77 16.02 -8.90 16.04
N PRO A 78 14.94 -9.60 16.45
CA PRO A 78 14.30 -10.61 15.60
C PRO A 78 13.85 -10.06 14.25
N LEU A 79 13.25 -8.86 14.19
CA LEU A 79 12.90 -8.23 12.92
C LEU A 79 14.10 -7.98 12.03
N SER A 80 15.20 -7.47 12.60
CA SER A 80 16.42 -7.19 11.81
C SER A 80 16.98 -8.45 11.13
N LYS A 81 16.94 -9.60 11.83
CA LYS A 81 17.34 -10.90 11.29
C LYS A 81 16.36 -11.39 10.23
N LEU A 82 15.06 -11.18 10.46
CA LEU A 82 14.01 -11.61 9.54
C LEU A 82 14.10 -10.86 8.19
N CYS A 83 14.38 -9.56 8.20
CA CYS A 83 14.60 -8.78 6.98
C CYS A 83 15.76 -9.34 6.13
N LEU A 84 16.78 -9.92 6.75
CA LEU A 84 17.88 -10.57 6.04
C LEU A 84 17.49 -11.94 5.45
N GLN A 85 16.56 -12.65 6.10
CA GLN A 85 16.06 -13.96 5.65
C GLN A 85 15.03 -13.82 4.52
N PHE A 86 14.28 -12.72 4.50
CA PHE A 86 13.22 -12.43 3.54
C PHE A 86 13.46 -11.08 2.83
N PRO A 87 14.53 -10.95 2.03
CA PRO A 87 14.93 -9.66 1.42
C PRO A 87 13.98 -9.15 0.32
N ASP A 88 13.07 -10.00 -0.16
CA ASP A 88 12.01 -9.72 -1.14
C ASP A 88 10.71 -9.23 -0.49
N ILE A 89 10.59 -9.31 0.84
CA ILE A 89 9.42 -8.88 1.60
C ILE A 89 9.79 -7.58 2.32
N TYR A 90 8.92 -6.58 2.20
CA TYR A 90 8.99 -5.42 3.07
C TYR A 90 8.45 -5.79 4.45
N ILE A 91 9.28 -5.64 5.48
CA ILE A 91 8.91 -5.92 6.87
C ILE A 91 9.17 -4.65 7.69
N GLY A 92 8.14 -4.13 8.33
CA GLY A 92 8.21 -2.89 9.10
C GLY A 92 7.43 -2.96 10.41
N GLY A 93 7.90 -2.23 11.43
CA GLY A 93 7.22 -2.09 12.72
C GLY A 93 6.80 -0.65 12.99
N TYR A 94 5.58 -0.42 13.47
CA TYR A 94 5.10 0.89 13.89
C TYR A 94 4.08 0.76 15.03
N ARG A 95 3.95 1.79 15.88
CA ARG A 95 2.89 1.79 16.90
C ARG A 95 1.58 2.29 16.32
N GLY A 96 0.50 1.55 16.53
CA GLY A 96 -0.84 1.97 16.09
C GLY A 96 -1.35 3.22 16.83
N SER A 97 -0.83 3.49 18.03
CA SER A 97 -1.03 4.75 18.74
C SER A 97 0.09 4.98 19.77
N ARG A 98 0.15 6.18 20.39
CA ARG A 98 1.21 6.51 21.37
C ARG A 98 1.32 5.52 22.54
N LYS A 99 0.22 4.87 22.93
CA LYS A 99 0.17 3.84 23.98
C LYS A 99 -0.39 2.51 23.46
N GLY A 100 -0.49 2.37 22.14
CA GLY A 100 -1.08 1.22 21.48
C GLY A 100 -0.08 0.08 21.29
N PRO A 101 -0.57 -1.07 20.80
CA PRO A 101 0.28 -2.18 20.46
C PRO A 101 1.27 -1.81 19.35
N LEU A 102 2.37 -2.56 19.30
CA LEU A 102 3.28 -2.54 18.17
C LEU A 102 2.63 -3.36 17.04
N MET A 103 2.53 -2.75 15.87
CA MET A 103 2.06 -3.35 14.62
C MET A 103 3.27 -3.74 13.78
N ILE A 104 3.25 -4.93 13.22
CA ILE A 104 4.30 -5.46 12.35
C ILE A 104 3.65 -5.81 11.02
N ARG A 105 4.09 -5.12 9.98
CA ARG A 105 3.54 -5.23 8.64
C ARG A 105 4.50 -5.99 7.74
N PHE A 106 3.94 -6.93 6.99
CA PHE A 106 4.61 -7.70 5.95
C PHE A 106 3.94 -7.38 4.63
N GLU A 107 4.71 -6.94 3.62
CA GLU A 107 4.19 -6.65 2.29
C GLU A 107 5.09 -7.26 1.22
N GLY A 108 4.47 -7.92 0.24
CA GLY A 108 5.19 -8.61 -0.81
C GLY A 108 4.28 -9.10 -1.93
N LYS A 109 4.86 -9.72 -2.95
CA LYS A 109 4.10 -10.27 -4.08
C LYS A 109 3.64 -11.70 -3.86
N ASP A 110 4.25 -12.44 -2.94
CA ASP A 110 3.99 -13.85 -2.69
C ASP A 110 3.43 -14.06 -1.28
N LEU A 111 2.16 -14.46 -1.20
CA LEU A 111 1.48 -14.73 0.05
C LEU A 111 2.15 -15.85 0.86
N SER A 112 2.66 -16.89 0.21
CA SER A 112 3.32 -18.01 0.89
C SER A 112 4.62 -17.57 1.55
N ARG A 113 5.35 -16.66 0.91
CA ARG A 113 6.54 -16.01 1.49
C ARG A 113 6.18 -15.16 2.70
N ILE A 114 5.09 -14.38 2.62
CA ILE A 114 4.59 -13.57 3.75
C ILE A 114 4.18 -14.45 4.93
N GLU A 115 3.44 -15.52 4.68
CA GLU A 115 3.04 -16.47 5.73
C GLU A 115 4.27 -17.08 6.41
N ALA A 116 5.25 -17.54 5.62
CA ALA A 116 6.50 -18.08 6.15
C ALA A 116 7.29 -17.06 7.00
N ALA A 117 7.38 -15.81 6.56
CA ALA A 117 8.06 -14.76 7.32
C ALA A 117 7.32 -14.44 8.63
N SER A 118 6.00 -14.32 8.58
CA SER A 118 5.18 -14.06 9.77
C SER A 118 5.27 -15.19 10.80
N GLN A 119 5.23 -16.45 10.35
CA GLN A 119 5.40 -17.62 11.22
C GLN A 119 6.81 -17.68 11.81
N SER A 120 7.84 -17.41 10.99
CA SER A 120 9.23 -17.36 11.45
C SER A 120 9.41 -16.28 12.53
N LEU A 121 8.75 -15.12 12.42
CA LEU A 121 8.76 -14.12 13.48
C LEU A 121 8.13 -14.66 14.76
N CYS A 122 6.92 -15.21 14.67
CA CYS A 122 6.18 -15.73 15.82
C CYS A 122 6.95 -16.80 16.60
N GLN A 123 7.74 -17.64 15.91
CA GLN A 123 8.59 -18.66 16.53
C GLN A 123 9.74 -18.12 17.39
N ASN A 124 10.11 -16.83 17.24
CA ASN A 124 11.13 -16.21 18.09
C ASN A 124 10.60 -15.83 19.50
N PHE A 125 9.29 -15.96 19.72
CA PHE A 125 8.62 -15.51 20.94
C PHE A 125 7.68 -16.58 21.50
N GLN A 126 7.14 -16.33 22.70
CA GLN A 126 6.19 -17.24 23.33
C GLN A 126 4.90 -17.34 22.49
N PRO A 127 4.24 -18.52 22.46
CA PRO A 127 2.96 -18.68 21.78
C PRO A 127 1.95 -17.63 22.24
N GLY A 128 1.26 -17.00 21.29
CA GLY A 128 0.29 -15.94 21.56
C GLY A 128 0.87 -14.54 21.79
N ALA A 129 2.19 -14.35 21.64
CA ALA A 129 2.80 -13.02 21.69
C ALA A 129 2.35 -12.09 20.54
N PHE A 130 1.86 -12.67 19.44
CA PHE A 130 1.33 -11.95 18.30
C PHE A 130 -0.11 -12.37 18.01
N SER A 131 -0.90 -11.42 17.53
CA SER A 131 -2.25 -11.63 17.02
C SER A 131 -2.35 -11.03 15.63
N GLU A 132 -3.02 -11.69 14.69
CA GLU A 132 -3.29 -11.11 13.37
C GLU A 132 -4.34 -10.01 13.46
N THR A 133 -4.15 -8.95 12.67
CA THR A 133 -5.14 -7.89 12.45
C THR A 133 -5.45 -7.76 10.99
N GLU A 134 -6.73 -7.50 10.70
CA GLU A 134 -7.24 -7.13 9.39
C GLU A 134 -6.63 -5.81 8.88
#